data_AF-A0A562V286-F1
#
_entry.id   AF-A0A562V286-F1
#
_cell.length_a   1.000
_cell.length_b   1.000
_cell.length_c   1.000
_cell.angle_alpha   90.00
_cell.angle_beta   90.00
_cell.angle_gamma   90.00
#
_symmetry.space_group_name_H-M   'P 1'
#
loop_
_entity.id
_entity.type
_entity.pdbx_description
1 polymer ?
#
loop_
_entity_poly.entity_id
_entity_poly.type
_entity_poly.pdbx_seq_one_letter_code
_entity_poly.pdbx_strand_id
1 'polypeptide(L)'
;MSRRLSDRLGMPLLGVVGLAALAAPRVVAHDLDLVSPAVNSVLVFAPLLAWIGVVWWRRVPNPFVTLLAVGVVYGVMLAVIHQLLWSRSFDGAPPELGGNLAGVLAPAVESGVIRVFAFGGSLVTGTLVGAATGAVAWLLAKATRRGTGPE
;
A
#
# COMPACT_ATOMS: atom_id res chain seq x y z
N MET A 1 -6.19 22.51 -8.00
CA MET A 1 -6.28 21.58 -6.86
C MET A 1 -4.94 20.92 -6.51
N SER A 2 -4.20 20.38 -7.49
CA SER A 2 -2.90 19.70 -7.29
C SER A 2 -1.85 20.49 -6.48
N ARG A 3 -1.65 21.80 -6.72
CA ARG A 3 -0.63 22.60 -6.00
C ARG A 3 -0.83 22.62 -4.47
N ARG A 4 -2.06 22.79 -3.99
CA ARG A 4 -2.36 22.84 -2.54
C ARG A 4 -2.08 21.52 -1.79
N LEU A 5 -2.21 20.38 -2.48
CA LEU A 5 -1.87 19.07 -1.94
C LEU A 5 -0.35 18.87 -1.89
N SER A 6 0.36 19.30 -2.93
CA SER A 6 1.83 19.28 -2.96
C SER A 6 2.45 20.11 -1.85
N ASP A 7 1.88 21.29 -1.56
CA ASP A 7 2.36 22.19 -0.50
C ASP A 7 2.27 21.55 0.90
N ARG A 8 1.26 20.70 1.13
CA ARG A 8 1.07 19.99 2.43
C ARG A 8 1.89 18.71 2.56
N LEU A 9 2.14 18.02 1.44
CA LEU A 9 2.84 16.74 1.41
C LEU A 9 4.36 16.89 1.21
N GLY A 10 4.86 18.11 1.00
CA GLY A 10 6.30 18.35 0.78
C GLY A 10 6.87 17.68 -0.48
N MET A 11 6.01 17.11 -1.34
CA MET A 11 6.32 16.44 -2.59
C MET A 11 5.16 16.61 -3.58
N PRO A 12 5.44 16.64 -4.90
CA PRO A 12 4.38 16.69 -5.90
C PRO A 12 3.53 15.42 -5.88
N LEU A 13 2.24 15.55 -6.24
CA LEU A 13 1.31 14.41 -6.32
C LEU A 13 1.85 13.26 -7.19
N LEU A 14 2.54 13.57 -8.29
CA LEU A 14 3.18 12.58 -9.16
C LEU A 14 4.25 11.77 -8.41
N GLY A 15 4.97 12.38 -7.47
CA GLY A 15 5.93 11.67 -6.62
C GLY A 15 5.24 10.70 -5.67
N VAL A 16 4.09 11.08 -5.09
CA VAL A 16 3.29 10.21 -4.23
C VAL A 16 2.78 9.00 -5.02
N VAL A 17 2.19 9.25 -6.19
CA VAL A 17 1.70 8.18 -7.08
C VAL A 17 2.84 7.30 -7.56
N GLY A 18 3.98 7.89 -7.95
CA GLY A 18 5.16 7.15 -8.40
C GLY A 18 5.74 6.24 -7.32
N LEU A 19 5.86 6.74 -6.09
CA LEU A 19 6.29 5.90 -4.96
C LEU A 19 5.29 4.77 -4.72
N ALA A 20 4.00 5.06 -4.63
CA ALA A 20 2.96 4.03 -4.42
C ALA A 20 3.03 2.94 -5.51
N ALA A 21 3.23 3.34 -6.77
CA ALA A 21 3.33 2.44 -7.91
C ALA A 21 4.53 1.48 -7.82
N LEU A 22 5.61 1.80 -7.10
CA LEU A 22 6.74 0.88 -6.91
C LEU A 22 6.34 -0.42 -6.21
N ALA A 23 5.31 -0.40 -5.37
CA ALA A 23 4.81 -1.57 -4.66
C ALA A 23 3.74 -2.35 -5.44
N ALA A 24 3.19 -1.79 -6.52
CA ALA A 24 2.14 -2.42 -7.32
C ALA A 24 2.60 -3.71 -8.05
N PRO A 25 3.82 -3.82 -8.61
CA PRO A 25 4.28 -5.04 -9.28
C PRO A 25 4.22 -6.28 -8.40
N ARG A 26 4.50 -6.13 -7.09
CA ARG A 26 4.40 -7.21 -6.10
C ARG A 26 3.00 -7.82 -6.10
N VAL A 27 1.95 -7.00 -6.16
CA VAL A 27 0.56 -7.46 -6.10
C VAL A 27 0.27 -8.38 -7.28
N VAL A 28 0.61 -7.95 -8.49
CA VAL A 28 0.42 -8.76 -9.70
C VAL A 28 1.22 -10.05 -9.64
N ALA A 29 2.48 -9.98 -9.20
CA ALA A 29 3.35 -11.13 -9.12
C ALA A 29 2.88 -12.16 -8.07
N HIS A 30 2.39 -11.68 -6.93
CA HIS A 30 1.89 -12.50 -5.83
C HIS A 30 0.54 -13.13 -6.16
N ASP A 31 -0.41 -12.32 -6.66
CA ASP A 31 -1.80 -12.74 -6.90
C ASP A 31 -1.93 -13.72 -8.07
N LEU A 32 -0.90 -13.82 -8.92
CA LEU A 32 -0.82 -14.76 -10.03
C LEU A 32 0.23 -15.87 -9.79
N ASP A 33 0.77 -15.96 -8.57
CA ASP A 33 1.79 -16.96 -8.17
C ASP A 33 2.99 -17.02 -9.13
N LEU A 34 3.47 -15.86 -9.61
CA LEU A 34 4.53 -15.76 -10.62
C LEU A 34 5.95 -15.81 -10.03
N VAL A 35 6.07 -15.73 -8.71
CA VAL A 35 7.36 -15.52 -8.04
C VAL A 35 7.48 -16.41 -6.80
N SER A 36 8.71 -16.88 -6.54
CA SER A 36 9.00 -17.64 -5.34
C SER A 36 8.85 -16.81 -4.06
N PRO A 37 8.68 -17.44 -2.88
CA PRO A 37 8.56 -16.71 -1.62
C PRO A 37 9.72 -15.75 -1.31
N ALA A 38 10.94 -16.13 -1.71
CA ALA A 38 12.13 -15.29 -1.54
C ALA A 38 12.06 -14.02 -2.40
N VAL A 39 11.66 -14.15 -3.67
CA VAL A 39 11.51 -13.00 -4.58
C VAL A 39 10.35 -12.12 -4.16
N ASN A 40 9.21 -12.72 -3.74
CA ASN A 40 8.09 -11.97 -3.18
C ASN A 40 8.52 -11.12 -1.98
N SER A 41 9.36 -11.66 -1.09
CA SER A 41 9.88 -10.90 0.06
C SER A 41 10.65 -9.64 -0.38
N VAL A 42 11.48 -9.74 -1.42
CA VAL A 42 12.15 -8.56 -1.98
C VAL A 42 11.14 -7.54 -2.50
N LEU A 43 10.14 -8.00 -3.25
CA LEU A 43 9.07 -7.14 -3.78
C LEU A 43 8.19 -6.53 -2.67
N VAL A 44 8.12 -7.14 -1.49
CA VAL A 44 7.47 -6.56 -0.31
C VAL A 44 8.30 -5.43 0.27
N PHE A 45 9.57 -5.68 0.58
CA PHE A 45 10.37 -4.77 1.40
C PHE A 45 11.09 -3.69 0.61
N ALA A 46 11.56 -3.98 -0.61
CA ALA A 46 12.34 -3.03 -1.41
C ALA A 46 11.56 -1.74 -1.72
N PRO A 47 10.26 -1.77 -2.11
CA PRO A 47 9.48 -0.56 -2.30
C PRO A 47 9.34 0.26 -1.01
N LEU A 48 9.12 -0.39 0.15
CA LEU A 48 8.98 0.29 1.43
C LEU A 48 10.28 0.99 1.86
N LEU A 49 11.42 0.32 1.66
CA LEU A 49 12.73 0.93 1.88
C LEU A 49 12.96 2.13 0.94
N ALA A 50 12.54 2.02 -0.32
CA ALA A 50 12.62 3.13 -1.27
C ALA A 50 11.74 4.31 -0.84
N TRP A 51 10.52 4.07 -0.36
CA TRP A 51 9.64 5.12 0.16
C TRP A 51 10.31 5.90 1.29
N ILE A 52 10.78 5.18 2.31
CA ILE A 52 11.47 5.75 3.47
C ILE A 52 12.74 6.49 3.04
N GLY A 53 13.56 5.86 2.20
CA GLY A 53 14.81 6.41 1.69
C GLY A 53 14.60 7.72 0.93
N VAL A 54 13.59 7.79 0.06
CA VAL A 54 13.28 9.00 -0.71
C VAL A 54 12.85 10.14 0.20
N VAL A 55 11.89 9.92 1.12
CA VAL A 55 11.43 11.02 2.00
C VAL A 55 12.52 11.49 2.96
N TRP A 56 13.36 10.56 3.44
CA TRP A 56 14.50 10.86 4.31
C TRP A 56 15.58 11.65 3.56
N TRP A 57 16.02 11.17 2.40
CA TRP A 57 17.05 11.83 1.56
C TRP A 57 16.61 13.23 1.14
N ARG A 58 15.35 13.38 0.70
CA ARG A 58 14.79 14.67 0.26
C ARG A 58 14.45 15.61 1.42
N ARG A 59 14.67 15.19 2.67
CA ARG A 59 14.34 15.95 3.89
C ARG A 59 12.91 16.48 3.88
N VAL A 60 11.96 15.65 3.46
CA VAL A 60 10.54 16.03 3.34
C VAL A 60 10.06 16.58 4.70
N PRO A 61 9.41 17.76 4.74
CA PRO A 61 9.06 18.43 6.01
C PRO A 61 8.15 17.59 6.91
N ASN A 62 7.23 16.83 6.32
CA ASN A 62 6.29 15.99 7.04
C ASN A 62 6.31 14.54 6.49
N PRO A 63 7.34 13.74 6.85
CA PRO A 63 7.53 12.41 6.26
C PRO A 63 6.40 11.45 6.64
N PHE A 64 5.82 11.59 7.84
CA PHE A 64 4.69 10.77 8.27
C PHE A 64 3.46 10.97 7.38
N VAL A 65 2.99 12.22 7.25
CA VAL A 65 1.79 12.51 6.44
C VAL A 65 2.03 12.16 4.96
N THR A 66 3.26 12.36 4.48
CA THR A 66 3.65 12.00 3.11
C THR A 66 3.53 10.50 2.86
N LEU A 67 4.13 9.67 3.72
CA LEU A 67 4.08 8.22 3.56
C LEU A 67 2.71 7.62 3.89
N LEU A 68 1.93 8.26 4.76
CA LEU A 68 0.51 7.93 4.93
C LEU A 68 -0.25 8.12 3.62
N ALA A 69 -0.05 9.25 2.93
CA ALA A 69 -0.68 9.50 1.64
C ALA A 69 -0.21 8.50 0.55
N VAL A 70 1.08 8.16 0.52
CA VAL A 70 1.60 7.10 -0.36
C VAL A 70 0.92 5.77 -0.06
N GLY A 71 0.78 5.40 1.21
CA GLY A 71 0.11 4.18 1.65
C GLY A 71 -1.37 4.14 1.26
N VAL A 72 -2.10 5.25 1.36
CA VAL A 72 -3.50 5.34 0.90
C VAL A 72 -3.58 5.14 -0.62
N VAL A 73 -2.73 5.81 -1.40
CA VAL A 73 -2.70 5.63 -2.86
C VAL A 73 -2.34 4.19 -3.23
N TYR A 74 -1.36 3.60 -2.54
CA TYR A 74 -1.01 2.19 -2.69
C TYR A 74 -2.18 1.27 -2.33
N GLY A 75 -2.93 1.54 -1.25
CA GLY A 75 -4.11 0.79 -0.87
C GLY A 75 -5.21 0.81 -1.94
N VAL A 76 -5.40 1.96 -2.61
CA VAL A 76 -6.31 2.07 -3.77
C VAL A 76 -5.81 1.23 -4.94
N MET A 77 -4.51 1.31 -5.27
CA MET A 77 -3.93 0.49 -6.33
C MET A 77 -4.08 -1.01 -6.03
N LEU A 78 -3.78 -1.41 -4.79
CA LEU A 78 -3.94 -2.77 -4.28
C LEU A 78 -5.37 -3.27 -4.48
N ALA A 79 -6.34 -2.45 -4.04
CA ALA A 79 -7.76 -2.77 -4.16
C ALA A 79 -8.16 -2.95 -5.62
N VAL A 80 -7.79 -2.01 -6.50
CA VAL A 80 -8.09 -2.09 -7.94
C VAL A 80 -7.47 -3.34 -8.57
N ILE A 81 -6.19 -3.61 -8.30
CA ILE A 81 -5.50 -4.78 -8.86
C ILE A 81 -6.16 -6.08 -8.41
N HIS A 82 -6.50 -6.23 -7.12
CA HIS A 82 -7.22 -7.42 -6.62
C HIS A 82 -8.57 -7.60 -7.32
N GLN A 83 -9.31 -6.51 -7.54
CA GLN A 83 -10.59 -6.60 -8.25
C GLN A 83 -10.41 -6.93 -9.74
N LEU A 84 -9.33 -6.48 -10.39
CA LEU A 84 -9.03 -6.80 -11.78
C LEU A 84 -8.53 -8.24 -11.96
N LEU A 85 -7.76 -8.76 -11.00
CA LEU A 85 -7.16 -10.09 -11.05
C LEU A 85 -8.04 -11.19 -10.43
N TRP A 86 -9.11 -10.82 -9.73
CA TRP A 86 -10.00 -11.71 -8.96
C TRP A 86 -10.20 -13.11 -9.56
N SER A 87 -10.70 -13.20 -10.80
CA SER A 87 -11.00 -14.50 -11.42
C SER A 87 -9.76 -15.36 -11.69
N ARG A 88 -8.62 -14.72 -11.99
CA ARG A 88 -7.36 -15.42 -12.24
C ARG A 88 -6.68 -15.85 -10.94
N SER A 89 -6.76 -15.03 -9.90
CA SER A 89 -6.15 -15.34 -8.60
C SER A 89 -6.77 -16.53 -7.89
N PHE A 90 -7.95 -16.98 -8.34
CA PHE A 90 -8.68 -18.09 -7.76
C PHE A 90 -8.99 -19.22 -8.75
N ASP A 91 -8.46 -19.19 -9.98
CA ASP A 91 -8.69 -20.20 -11.02
C ASP A 91 -10.17 -20.61 -11.21
N GLY A 92 -11.08 -19.63 -11.08
CA GLY A 92 -12.52 -19.85 -11.18
C GLY A 92 -13.19 -20.45 -9.94
N ALA A 93 -12.45 -20.70 -8.85
CA ALA A 93 -12.95 -21.14 -7.54
C ALA A 93 -12.78 -20.02 -6.48
N PRO A 94 -13.57 -18.94 -6.57
CA PRO A 94 -13.45 -17.81 -5.64
C PRO A 94 -13.76 -18.21 -4.20
N PRO A 95 -13.28 -17.44 -3.20
CA PRO A 95 -13.62 -17.67 -1.80
C PRO A 95 -15.14 -17.63 -1.57
N GLU A 96 -15.61 -18.45 -0.65
CA GLU A 96 -17.01 -18.55 -0.21
C GLU A 96 -17.14 -18.19 1.28
N LEU A 97 -18.32 -17.73 1.69
CA LEU A 97 -18.69 -17.53 3.08
C LEU A 97 -18.82 -18.89 3.77
N GLY A 98 -18.20 -19.01 4.94
CA GLY A 98 -18.23 -20.22 5.74
C GLY A 98 -19.27 -20.21 6.87
N GLY A 99 -19.34 -21.33 7.59
CA GLY A 99 -20.13 -21.46 8.82
C GLY A 99 -21.62 -21.23 8.60
N ASN A 100 -22.24 -20.43 9.47
CA ASN A 100 -23.69 -20.14 9.43
C ASN A 100 -24.13 -19.32 8.20
N LEU A 101 -23.21 -18.90 7.34
CA LEU A 101 -23.49 -18.13 6.13
C LEU A 101 -23.29 -18.95 4.85
N ALA A 102 -22.78 -20.18 4.95
CA ALA A 102 -22.51 -21.03 3.79
C ALA A 102 -23.81 -21.36 3.03
N GLY A 103 -23.86 -21.01 1.75
CA GLY A 103 -25.01 -21.25 0.88
C GLY A 103 -26.27 -20.45 1.23
N VAL A 104 -26.18 -19.49 2.16
CA VAL A 104 -27.32 -18.65 2.57
C VAL A 104 -27.62 -17.57 1.53
N LEU A 105 -26.59 -17.05 0.87
CA LEU A 105 -26.71 -15.98 -0.12
C LEU A 105 -26.71 -16.54 -1.55
N ALA A 106 -27.34 -15.82 -2.46
CA ALA A 106 -27.18 -16.10 -3.89
C ALA A 106 -25.71 -15.85 -4.31
N PRO A 107 -25.13 -16.66 -5.21
CA PRO A 107 -23.69 -16.58 -5.53
C PRO A 107 -23.20 -15.19 -5.94
N ALA A 108 -24.02 -14.43 -6.68
CA ALA A 108 -23.67 -13.07 -7.10
C ALA A 108 -23.60 -12.08 -5.92
N VAL A 109 -24.49 -12.23 -4.94
CA VAL A 109 -24.53 -11.37 -3.74
C VAL A 109 -23.34 -11.69 -2.85
N GLU A 110 -23.06 -12.97 -2.64
CA GLU A 110 -21.92 -13.44 -1.86
C GLU A 110 -20.58 -12.94 -2.43
N SER A 111 -20.38 -13.11 -3.73
CA SER A 111 -19.20 -12.59 -4.43
C SER A 111 -19.07 -11.06 -4.27
N GLY A 112 -20.18 -10.34 -4.38
CA GLY A 112 -20.21 -8.89 -4.15
C GLY A 112 -19.77 -8.49 -2.75
N VAL A 113 -20.30 -9.17 -1.71
CA VAL A 113 -19.94 -8.93 -0.31
C VAL A 113 -18.45 -9.18 -0.08
N ILE A 114 -17.95 -10.35 -0.47
CA ILE A 114 -16.54 -10.73 -0.29
C ILE A 114 -15.62 -9.73 -0.99
N ARG A 115 -15.96 -9.30 -2.20
CA ARG A 115 -15.18 -8.30 -2.96
C ARG A 115 -15.16 -6.93 -2.30
N VAL A 116 -16.27 -6.48 -1.70
CA VAL A 116 -16.32 -5.23 -0.93
C VAL A 116 -15.41 -5.31 0.29
N PHE A 117 -15.43 -6.44 1.02
CA PHE A 117 -14.52 -6.65 2.15
C PHE A 117 -13.05 -6.70 1.71
N ALA A 118 -12.73 -7.38 0.61
CA ALA A 118 -11.38 -7.42 0.06
C ALA A 118 -10.90 -6.03 -0.38
N PHE A 119 -11.78 -5.23 -1.00
CA PHE A 119 -11.50 -3.85 -1.35
C PHE A 119 -11.22 -2.98 -0.12
N GLY A 120 -12.09 -3.03 0.89
CA GLY A 120 -11.90 -2.31 2.15
C GLY A 120 -10.62 -2.74 2.88
N GLY A 121 -10.35 -4.04 2.94
CA GLY A 121 -9.13 -4.62 3.50
C GLY A 121 -7.86 -4.13 2.80
N SER A 122 -7.92 -3.93 1.48
CA SER A 122 -6.80 -3.36 0.71
C SER A 122 -6.51 -1.91 1.10
N LEU A 123 -7.56 -1.09 1.30
CA LEU A 123 -7.41 0.30 1.76
C LEU A 123 -6.82 0.35 3.18
N VAL A 124 -7.33 -0.48 4.09
CA VAL A 124 -6.82 -0.58 5.46
C VAL A 124 -5.36 -1.01 5.44
N THR A 125 -5.02 -2.04 4.66
CA THR A 125 -3.65 -2.54 4.52
C THR A 125 -2.71 -1.45 4.02
N GLY A 126 -3.04 -0.77 2.92
CA GLY A 126 -2.22 0.31 2.40
C GLY A 126 -2.04 1.46 3.39
N THR A 127 -3.11 1.85 4.08
CA THR A 127 -3.08 2.90 5.11
C THR A 127 -2.17 2.52 6.28
N LEU A 128 -2.26 1.29 6.79
CA LEU A 128 -1.41 0.80 7.88
C LEU A 128 0.06 0.72 7.48
N VAL A 129 0.35 0.25 6.26
CA VAL A 129 1.71 0.24 5.71
C VAL A 129 2.28 1.65 5.58
N GLY A 130 1.48 2.60 5.07
CA GLY A 130 1.86 4.02 5.01
C GLY A 130 2.11 4.63 6.39
N ALA A 131 1.25 4.33 7.36
CA ALA A 131 1.42 4.80 8.73
C ALA A 131 2.69 4.22 9.39
N ALA A 132 2.95 2.92 9.22
CA ALA A 132 4.14 2.25 9.76
C ALA A 132 5.43 2.81 9.16
N THR A 133 5.51 2.88 7.82
CA THR A 133 6.69 3.45 7.13
C THR A 133 6.86 4.94 7.44
N GLY A 134 5.76 5.69 7.53
CA GLY A 134 5.75 7.09 7.97
C GLY A 134 6.29 7.28 9.38
N ALA A 135 5.91 6.42 10.32
CA ALA A 135 6.41 6.46 11.70
C ALA A 135 7.93 6.21 11.74
N VAL A 136 8.41 5.22 10.99
CA VAL A 136 9.84 4.93 10.86
C VAL A 136 10.59 6.13 10.27
N ALA A 137 10.10 6.69 9.15
CA ALA A 137 10.74 7.84 8.51
C ALA A 137 10.77 9.08 9.41
N TRP A 138 9.70 9.31 10.19
CA TRP A 138 9.64 10.39 11.18
C TRP A 138 10.66 10.19 12.31
N LEU A 139 10.78 8.97 12.86
CA LEU A 139 11.79 8.65 13.87
C LEU A 139 13.21 8.86 13.34
N LEU A 140 13.50 8.41 12.12
CA LEU A 140 14.78 8.61 11.45
C LEU A 140 15.10 10.11 11.30
N ALA A 141 14.15 10.91 10.81
CA ALA A 141 14.33 12.35 10.65
C ALA A 141 14.58 13.06 11.99
N LYS A 142 13.93 12.61 13.08
CA LYS A 142 14.15 13.15 14.43
C LYS A 142 15.53 12.78 14.98
N ALA A 143 15.98 11.56 14.76
CA ALA A 143 17.29 11.09 15.22
C ALA A 143 18.43 11.81 14.50
N THR A 144 18.34 11.99 13.18
CA THR A 144 19.41 12.63 12.39
C THR A 144 19.45 14.15 12.53
N ARG A 145 18.34 14.82 12.87
CA ARG A 145 18.32 16.26 13.18
C ARG A 145 18.95 16.61 14.54
N ARG A 146 19.00 15.67 15.47
CA ARG A 146 19.62 15.88 16.80
C ARG A 146 21.13 15.75 16.80
N GLY A 147 21.73 15.17 15.75
CA GLY A 147 23.18 14.97 15.63
C GLY A 147 23.99 16.17 15.15
N THR A 148 23.35 17.30 14.83
CA THR A 148 24.03 18.55 14.45
C THR A 148 23.81 19.61 15.54
N GLY A 149 24.30 19.35 16.75
CA GLY A 149 24.49 20.39 17.76
C GLY A 149 25.87 21.04 17.57
N PRO A 150 26.02 22.35 17.80
CA PRO A 150 27.32 23.00 17.70
C PRO A 150 28.26 22.45 18.78
N GLU A 151 29.38 21.87 18.37
CA GLU A 151 30.60 21.79 19.19
C GLU A 151 31.31 23.14 19.20
#